data_AF-A0A7S7RVH9-F1
#
_entry.id   AF-A0A7S7RVH9-F1
#
_cell.length_a   1.000
_cell.length_b   1.000
_cell.length_c   1.000
_cell.angle_alpha   90.00
_cell.angle_beta   90.00
_cell.angle_gamma   90.00
#
_symmetry.space_group_name_H-M   'P 1'
#
loop_
_entity.id
_entity.type
_entity.pdbx_description
1 polymer ?
#
loop_
_entity_poly.entity_id
_entity_poly.type
_entity_poly.pdbx_seq_one_letter_code
_entity_poly.pdbx_strand_id
1 'polypeptide(L)'
;MAIINQRSGARWDKDFLPSAVGLVQGKMIEMVVASDVAEKTAGVIVSDVRGSCPQNMVMLAIAGETAEVVECLRKIRDDKGGAHDCL
;
A
#
# COMPACT_ATOMS: atom_id res chain seq x y z
N MET A 1 -9.27 -12.00 -3.87
CA MET A 1 -9.20 -10.69 -3.17
C MET A 1 -10.51 -10.27 -2.49
N ALA A 2 -11.33 -11.19 -1.94
CA ALA A 2 -12.63 -10.81 -1.39
C ALA A 2 -12.56 -9.83 -0.20
N ILE A 3 -11.65 -10.09 0.76
CA ILE A 3 -11.51 -9.26 1.96
C ILE A 3 -10.96 -7.86 1.62
N ILE A 4 -9.93 -7.79 0.78
CA ILE A 4 -9.34 -6.52 0.36
C ILE A 4 -10.37 -5.70 -0.41
N ASN A 5 -11.05 -6.28 -1.40
CA ASN A 5 -12.06 -5.56 -2.19
C ASN A 5 -13.24 -5.04 -1.36
N GLN A 6 -13.58 -5.68 -0.23
CA GLN A 6 -14.63 -5.22 0.69
C GLN A 6 -14.17 -4.08 1.59
N ARG A 7 -12.87 -3.97 1.83
CA ARG A 7 -12.28 -3.01 2.79
C ARG A 7 -11.48 -1.92 2.11
N SER A 8 -11.15 -2.06 0.82
CA SER A 8 -10.40 -1.06 0.08
C SER A 8 -11.31 0.09 -0.35
N GLY A 9 -10.81 1.32 -0.29
CA GLY A 9 -11.47 2.48 -0.90
C GLY A 9 -11.52 2.37 -2.42
N ALA A 10 -10.59 1.62 -3.02
CA ALA A 10 -10.59 1.31 -4.43
C ALA A 10 -11.52 0.13 -4.76
N ARG A 11 -12.34 0.29 -5.80
CA ARG A 11 -12.95 -0.84 -6.51
C ARG A 11 -11.93 -1.37 -7.52
N TRP A 12 -11.23 -2.43 -7.16
CA TRP A 12 -10.44 -3.17 -8.14
C TRP A 12 -11.36 -3.82 -9.16
N ASP A 13 -10.95 -3.82 -10.42
CA ASP A 13 -11.68 -4.51 -11.47
C ASP A 13 -11.81 -6.00 -11.11
N LYS A 14 -12.95 -6.62 -11.48
CA LYS A 14 -13.16 -8.05 -11.21
C LYS A 14 -12.20 -8.93 -12.00
N ASP A 15 -11.73 -8.44 -13.14
CA ASP A 15 -10.80 -9.13 -14.03
C ASP A 15 -9.34 -8.84 -13.65
N PHE A 16 -9.11 -7.99 -12.65
CA PHE A 16 -7.78 -7.75 -12.11
C PHE A 16 -7.37 -8.90 -11.17
N LEU A 17 -6.47 -9.75 -11.68
CA LEU A 17 -5.94 -10.93 -10.99
C LEU A 17 -4.43 -10.77 -10.74
N PRO A 18 -4.01 -9.97 -9.75
CA PRO A 18 -2.61 -9.76 -9.45
C PRO A 18 -1.95 -11.04 -8.91
N SER A 19 -0.70 -11.28 -9.30
CA SER A 19 0.11 -12.39 -8.79
C SER A 19 0.51 -12.22 -7.31
N ALA A 20 0.54 -10.98 -6.81
CA ALA A 20 0.88 -10.68 -5.42
C ALA A 20 0.14 -9.44 -4.87
N VAL A 21 -0.01 -9.40 -3.55
CA VAL A 21 -0.39 -8.19 -2.82
C VAL A 21 0.54 -7.97 -1.63
N GLY A 22 1.15 -6.79 -1.60
CA GLY A 22 1.90 -6.27 -0.45
C GLY A 22 0.98 -5.43 0.44
N LEU A 23 1.15 -5.55 1.76
CA LEU A 23 0.43 -4.74 2.75
C LEU A 23 1.43 -3.88 3.52
N VAL A 24 1.15 -2.59 3.62
CA VAL A 24 1.97 -1.63 4.37
C VAL A 24 1.10 -0.95 5.44
N GLN A 25 1.61 -0.91 6.67
CA GLN A 25 0.97 -0.23 7.79
C GLN A 25 2.02 0.58 8.57
N GLY A 26 1.61 1.71 9.12
CA GLY A 26 2.48 2.65 9.83
C GLY A 26 1.70 3.86 10.37
N LYS A 27 2.43 4.87 10.84
CA LYS A 27 1.84 6.15 11.28
C LYS A 27 1.21 6.88 10.10
N MET A 28 0.18 7.70 10.32
CA MET A 28 -0.54 8.41 9.26
C MET A 28 0.39 9.15 8.28
N ILE A 29 1.37 9.90 8.80
CA ILE A 29 2.33 10.64 7.95
C ILE A 29 3.21 9.71 7.12
N GLU A 30 3.69 8.60 7.70
CA GLU A 30 4.48 7.59 6.98
C GLU A 30 3.66 6.92 5.88
N MET A 31 2.35 6.76 6.10
CA MET A 31 1.47 6.16 5.10
C MET A 31 1.25 7.07 3.91
N VAL A 32 1.24 8.40 4.10
CA VAL A 32 1.18 9.38 2.99
C VAL A 32 2.47 9.34 2.17
N VAL A 33 3.63 9.24 2.82
CA VAL A 33 4.91 9.07 2.12
C VAL A 33 4.95 7.74 1.37
N ALA A 34 4.55 6.65 2.04
CA ALA A 34 4.51 5.33 1.44
C ALA A 34 3.54 5.26 0.24
N SER A 35 2.39 5.95 0.27
CA SER A 35 1.47 5.99 -0.87
C SER A 35 2.09 6.72 -2.07
N ASP A 36 2.77 7.85 -1.85
CA ASP A 36 3.43 8.59 -2.92
C ASP A 36 4.53 7.74 -3.61
N VAL A 37 5.34 7.04 -2.82
CA VAL A 37 6.36 6.09 -3.35
C VAL A 37 5.71 4.93 -4.11
N ALA A 38 4.61 4.37 -3.57
CA ALA A 38 3.92 3.24 -4.16
C ALA A 38 3.24 3.60 -5.49
N GLU A 39 2.54 4.73 -5.55
CA GLU A 39 1.81 5.19 -6.75
C GLU A 39 2.73 5.56 -7.91
N LYS A 40 3.98 5.95 -7.61
CA LYS A 40 5.02 6.20 -8.61
C LYS A 40 5.72 4.94 -9.11
N THR A 41 5.45 3.78 -8.51
CA THR A 41 6.04 2.50 -8.95
C THR A 41 5.24 1.93 -10.11
N ALA A 42 5.92 1.58 -11.20
CA ALA A 42 5.27 0.99 -12.37
C ALA A 42 4.73 -0.41 -12.06
N GLY A 43 3.63 -0.80 -12.72
CA GLY A 43 3.12 -2.18 -12.65
C GLY A 43 2.42 -2.55 -11.34
N VAL A 44 2.16 -1.59 -10.44
CA VAL A 44 1.36 -1.80 -9.24
C VAL A 44 0.12 -0.92 -9.21
N ILE A 45 -0.93 -1.42 -8.55
CA ILE A 45 -2.14 -0.69 -8.18
C ILE A 45 -2.13 -0.54 -6.67
N VAL A 46 -2.32 0.69 -6.18
CA VAL A 46 -2.31 1.01 -4.75
C VAL A 46 -3.73 1.36 -4.31
N SER A 47 -4.14 0.87 -3.14
CA SER A 47 -5.40 1.26 -2.51
C SER A 47 -5.28 1.37 -1.00
N ASP A 48 -6.03 2.29 -0.39
CA ASP A 48 -6.23 2.33 1.05
C ASP A 48 -7.14 1.17 1.47
N VAL A 49 -6.80 0.48 2.56
CA VAL A 49 -7.62 -0.52 3.24
C VAL A 49 -8.11 0.09 4.54
N ARG A 50 -9.43 0.29 4.61
CA ARG A 50 -10.09 0.95 5.73
C ARG A 50 -10.32 -0.04 6.87
N GLY A 51 -9.85 0.33 8.06
CA GLY A 51 -10.15 -0.38 9.29
C GLY A 51 -11.59 -0.16 9.77
N SER A 52 -11.97 -0.85 10.84
CA SER A 52 -13.28 -0.68 11.47
C SER A 52 -13.46 0.67 12.20
N CYS A 53 -12.36 1.35 12.54
CA CYS A 53 -12.36 2.67 13.15
C CYS A 53 -11.68 3.66 12.18
N PRO A 54 -12.40 4.66 11.65
CA PRO A 54 -11.92 5.50 10.55
C PRO A 54 -10.79 6.47 10.94
N GLN A 55 -10.50 6.64 12.23
CA GLN A 55 -9.63 7.74 12.67
C GLN A 55 -8.13 7.44 12.59
N ASN A 56 -7.68 6.17 12.64
CA ASN A 56 -6.24 5.88 12.85
C ASN A 56 -5.68 4.62 12.14
N MET A 57 -6.35 4.02 11.16
CA MET A 57 -5.74 2.93 10.37
C MET A 57 -5.96 3.11 8.87
N VAL A 58 -4.91 3.62 8.20
CA VAL A 58 -4.75 3.58 6.74
C VAL A 58 -3.68 2.52 6.47
N MET A 59 -4.10 1.31 6.12
CA MET A 59 -3.20 0.30 5.56
C MET A 59 -3.20 0.49 4.04
N LEU A 60 -2.07 0.31 3.37
CA LEU A 60 -2.02 0.28 1.91
C LEU A 60 -2.00 -1.16 1.43
N ALA A 61 -2.81 -1.47 0.42
CA ALA A 61 -2.69 -2.66 -0.39
C ALA A 61 -2.04 -2.31 -1.73
N ILE A 62 -0.96 -2.99 -2.06
CA ILE A 62 -0.17 -2.79 -3.29
C ILE A 62 -0.26 -4.07 -4.09
N ALA A 63 -0.97 -4.05 -5.20
CA ALA A 63 -1.28 -5.22 -6.01
C ALA A 63 -0.60 -5.16 -7.37
N GLY A 64 -0.04 -6.28 -7.83
CA GLY A 64 0.61 -6.36 -9.13
C GLY A 64 1.32 -7.70 -9.34
N GLU A 65 2.29 -7.72 -10.24
CA GLU A 65 3.19 -8.86 -10.39
C GLU A 65 4.11 -8.98 -9.17
N THR A 66 4.53 -10.20 -8.84
CA THR A 66 5.33 -10.47 -7.64
C THR A 66 6.62 -9.63 -7.61
N ALA A 67 7.31 -9.50 -8.75
CA ALA A 67 8.54 -8.72 -8.84
C ALA A 67 8.30 -7.22 -8.57
N GLU A 68 7.26 -6.65 -9.17
CA GLU A 68 6.92 -5.22 -9.00
C GLU A 68 6.46 -4.91 -7.58
N VAL A 69 5.66 -5.81 -6.97
CA VAL A 69 5.22 -5.67 -5.58
C VAL A 69 6.41 -5.73 -4.62
N VAL A 70 7.33 -6.69 -4.81
CA VAL A 70 8.53 -6.81 -3.96
C VAL A 70 9.44 -5.58 -4.10
N GLU A 71 9.65 -5.10 -5.33
CA GLU A 71 10.45 -3.89 -5.58
C GLU A 71 9.78 -2.64 -4.98
N CYS A 72 8.46 -2.51 -5.09
CA CYS A 72 7.70 -1.44 -4.47
C CYS A 72 7.87 -1.44 -2.94
N LEU A 73 7.71 -2.59 -2.29
CA LEU A 73 7.92 -2.75 -0.84
C LEU A 73 9.36 -2.42 -0.43
N ARG A 74 10.34 -2.78 -1.27
CA ARG A 74 11.75 -2.45 -1.06
C ARG A 74 11.95 -0.93 -1.06
N LYS A 75 11.41 -0.22 -2.06
CA LYS A 75 11.47 1.24 -2.15
C LYS A 75 10.82 1.92 -0.95
N ILE A 76 9.63 1.50 -0.54
CA ILE A 76 8.95 2.06 0.64
C ILE A 76 9.81 1.89 1.90
N ARG A 77 10.44 0.73 2.07
CA ARG A 77 11.31 0.47 3.22
C ARG A 77 12.60 1.31 3.17
N ASP A 78 13.20 1.45 2.01
CA ASP A 78 14.47 2.15 1.85
C ASP A 78 14.26 3.69 1.93
N ASP A 79 13.10 4.20 1.51
CA ASP A 79 12.70 5.61 1.65
C ASP A 79 12.33 5.99 3.10
N LYS A 80 12.04 5.00 3.96
CA LYS A 80 12.02 5.18 5.43
C LYS A 80 13.42 5.38 6.03
N GLY A 81 14.45 5.60 5.22
CA GLY A 81 15.84 5.79 5.63
C GLY A 81 16.00 6.75 6.80
N GLY A 82 16.16 6.20 8.02
CA GLY A 82 16.67 6.89 9.21
C GLY A 82 15.94 8.14 9.72
N ALA A 83 14.81 8.54 9.12
CA ALA A 83 14.29 9.89 9.27
C ALA A 83 12.92 9.95 9.99
N HIS A 84 12.76 9.34 11.17
CA HIS A 84 11.59 9.63 12.04
C HIS A 84 11.87 9.55 13.56
N ASP A 85 13.08 9.88 14.00
CA ASP A 85 13.35 10.20 15.42
C ASP A 85 13.22 11.71 15.73
N CYS A 86 12.86 12.53 14.73
CA CYS A 86 12.63 13.96 14.89
C CYS A 86 11.21 14.33 14.45
N LEU A 87 10.22 13.84 15.21
CA LEU A 87 8.93 14.49 15.53
C LEU A 87 8.35 13.81 16.77
#